data_AF-A0A9P5DWK2-F1
#
_entry.id   AF-A0A9P5DWK2-F1
#
_cell.length_a   1.000
_cell.length_b   1.000
_cell.length_c   1.000
_cell.angle_alpha   90.00
_cell.angle_beta   90.00
_cell.angle_gamma   90.00
#
_symmetry.space_group_name_H-M   'P 1'
#
loop_
_entity.id
_entity.type
_entity.pdbx_description
1 polymer ?
#
loop_
_entity_poly.entity_id
_entity_poly.type
_entity_poly.pdbx_seq_one_letter_code
_entity_poly.pdbx_strand_id
1 'polypeptide(L)'
;MTIETSEIKSGSDLSCQASLDHSLKESELLKTFDQFVKNGLVQYDYSFTTEIRLINGIRVSYHSSFISYFDANFIPKFEFRISKALQHKPSTVHESVTQNLAKLKPRPGSDINTIGTELCTLGEAHVLAFNGFSSYRPHYLIITADGYKKQREPLDIQDFRAIREFLDNNDYLVFYNCKPEASCSRDHKHLQAIPKSSFDGEPWFNLDHSRDALPFIFYERKFTQEPTADAMSEVYNEGLQQVERSLGLKTTEEDGAPPHNMVMDKERMFMVPRRKAGIGRLGANSCNMLGMIQVKSEEAMHEWIEAGPDKIMAVGGVPKPDDI
;
A
#
# COMPACT_ATOMS: atom_id res chain seq x y z
N MET A 1 -39.83 33.28 -23.57
CA MET A 1 -38.52 32.60 -23.57
C MET A 1 -38.14 32.42 -22.14
N THR A 2 -38.49 31.26 -21.60
CA THR A 2 -38.33 30.88 -20.20
C THR A 2 -37.33 29.74 -20.23
N ILE A 3 -36.19 29.93 -19.60
CA ILE A 3 -35.09 28.95 -19.58
C ILE A 3 -35.46 27.91 -18.52
N GLU A 4 -35.76 26.70 -18.96
CA GLU A 4 -35.98 25.55 -18.08
C GLU A 4 -34.68 25.18 -17.36
N THR A 5 -34.72 25.25 -16.04
CA THR A 5 -33.71 24.71 -15.14
C THR A 5 -33.83 23.20 -15.13
N SER A 6 -32.89 22.50 -15.76
CA SER A 6 -32.78 21.04 -15.64
C SER A 6 -32.27 20.69 -14.25
N GLU A 7 -33.08 19.93 -13.52
CA GLU A 7 -32.76 19.37 -12.22
C GLU A 7 -31.54 18.43 -12.33
N ILE A 8 -30.51 18.73 -11.53
CA ILE A 8 -29.42 17.79 -11.27
C ILE A 8 -30.03 16.65 -10.46
N LYS A 9 -30.26 15.51 -11.12
CA LYS A 9 -30.68 14.28 -10.46
C LYS A 9 -29.64 13.90 -9.39
N SER A 10 -30.10 13.80 -8.15
CA SER A 10 -29.36 13.17 -7.05
C SER A 10 -28.94 11.77 -7.48
N GLY A 11 -27.66 11.43 -7.31
CA GLY A 11 -27.04 10.18 -7.74
C GLY A 11 -27.46 8.93 -6.95
N SER A 12 -28.75 8.77 -6.65
CA SER A 12 -29.32 7.58 -6.00
C SER A 12 -29.85 6.53 -6.98
N ASP A 13 -29.74 6.74 -8.30
CA ASP A 13 -30.24 5.84 -9.35
C ASP A 13 -29.14 5.31 -10.29
N LEU A 14 -27.93 5.12 -9.77
CA LEU A 14 -27.01 4.11 -10.33
C LEU A 14 -27.29 2.81 -9.58
N SER A 15 -28.46 2.22 -9.86
CA SER A 15 -28.76 0.84 -9.50
C SER A 15 -27.61 -0.04 -9.95
N CYS A 16 -27.02 -0.72 -8.98
CA CYS A 16 -25.95 -1.69 -9.11
C CYS A 16 -26.39 -2.80 -10.09
N GLN A 17 -26.14 -2.59 -11.38
CA GLN A 17 -26.09 -3.64 -12.41
C GLN A 17 -24.65 -3.73 -12.92
N ALA A 18 -23.77 -4.04 -11.98
CA ALA A 18 -22.57 -4.80 -12.23
C ALA A 18 -22.25 -5.48 -10.89
N SER A 19 -22.84 -6.65 -10.66
CA SER A 19 -21.99 -7.76 -10.20
C SER A 19 -20.74 -7.65 -11.07
N LEU A 20 -19.54 -7.57 -10.49
CA LEU A 20 -18.32 -7.69 -11.28
C LEU A 20 -18.55 -8.86 -12.22
N ASP A 21 -18.78 -8.57 -13.51
CA ASP A 21 -18.67 -9.59 -14.52
C ASP A 21 -17.28 -10.13 -14.27
N HIS A 22 -17.18 -11.43 -13.99
CA HIS A 22 -16.00 -12.13 -13.49
C HIS A 22 -14.83 -12.11 -14.50
N SER A 23 -14.75 -11.08 -15.36
CA SER A 23 -13.87 -10.94 -16.49
C SER A 23 -13.54 -9.49 -16.89
N LEU A 24 -13.71 -8.47 -16.03
CA LEU A 24 -13.16 -7.14 -16.36
C LEU A 24 -11.65 -7.26 -16.51
N LYS A 25 -11.19 -7.27 -17.77
CA LYS A 25 -9.79 -7.45 -18.10
C LYS A 25 -9.01 -6.27 -17.53
N GLU A 26 -7.78 -6.50 -17.09
CA GLU A 26 -6.91 -5.45 -16.54
C GLU A 26 -6.87 -4.19 -17.44
N SER A 27 -6.94 -4.37 -18.76
CA SER A 27 -7.00 -3.26 -19.72
C SER A 27 -8.23 -2.37 -19.61
N GLU A 28 -9.38 -2.89 -19.16
CA GLU A 28 -10.61 -2.14 -18.92
C GLU A 28 -10.57 -1.40 -17.58
N LEU A 29 -10.00 -2.04 -16.55
CA LEU A 29 -9.74 -1.41 -15.26
C LEU A 29 -8.76 -0.23 -15.40
N LEU A 30 -7.72 -0.39 -16.23
CA LEU A 30 -6.79 0.69 -16.56
C LEU A 30 -7.45 1.84 -17.31
N LYS A 31 -8.31 1.56 -18.30
CA LYS A 31 -9.08 2.60 -18.99
C LYS A 31 -9.99 3.36 -18.04
N THR A 32 -10.64 2.64 -17.12
CA THR A 32 -11.50 3.22 -16.10
C THR A 32 -10.69 4.12 -15.17
N PHE A 33 -9.53 3.64 -14.70
CA PHE A 33 -8.61 4.44 -13.89
C PHE A 33 -8.21 5.73 -14.61
N ASP A 34 -7.77 5.64 -15.87
CA ASP A 34 -7.36 6.81 -16.66
C ASP A 34 -8.49 7.82 -16.83
N GLN A 35 -9.72 7.33 -17.01
CA GLN A 35 -10.90 8.17 -17.12
C GLN A 35 -11.20 8.89 -15.80
N PHE A 36 -10.99 8.23 -14.66
CA PHE A 36 -11.14 8.85 -13.33
C PHE A 36 -10.06 9.91 -13.09
N VAL A 37 -8.83 9.67 -13.55
CA VAL A 37 -7.76 10.68 -13.53
C VAL A 37 -8.10 11.87 -14.42
N LYS A 38 -8.55 11.64 -15.65
CA LYS A 38 -8.97 12.68 -16.59
C LYS A 38 -10.12 13.54 -16.05
N ASN A 39 -11.02 12.93 -15.29
CA ASN A 39 -12.16 13.60 -14.66
C ASN A 39 -11.80 14.27 -13.31
N GLY A 40 -10.55 14.15 -12.86
CA GLY A 40 -10.08 14.71 -11.59
C GLY A 40 -10.62 14.00 -10.35
N LEU A 41 -11.14 12.77 -10.48
CA LEU A 41 -11.61 11.96 -9.34
C LEU A 41 -10.45 11.22 -8.67
N VAL A 42 -9.38 10.95 -9.43
CA VAL A 42 -8.13 10.36 -8.94
C VAL A 42 -6.98 11.27 -9.32
N GLN A 43 -6.12 11.60 -8.36
CA GLN A 43 -4.85 12.27 -8.62
C GLN A 43 -3.77 11.23 -8.90
N TYR A 44 -3.20 11.26 -10.10
CA TYR A 44 -2.10 10.42 -10.52
C TYR A 44 -1.15 11.24 -11.42
N ASP A 45 0.15 11.02 -11.27
CA ASP A 45 1.18 11.70 -12.08
C ASP A 45 1.74 10.74 -13.12
N TYR A 46 1.38 10.95 -14.40
CA TYR A 46 1.91 10.18 -15.52
C TYR A 46 3.36 10.51 -15.88
N SER A 47 3.91 11.59 -15.32
CA SER A 47 5.28 12.05 -15.59
C SER A 47 6.29 11.58 -14.56
N PHE A 48 5.91 10.62 -13.69
CA PHE A 48 6.81 10.09 -12.69
C PHE A 48 8.09 9.51 -13.31
N THR A 49 9.20 9.62 -12.61
CA THR A 49 10.46 8.98 -12.97
C THR A 49 10.82 7.92 -11.95
N THR A 50 11.57 6.91 -12.38
CA THR A 50 12.04 5.82 -11.53
C THR A 50 13.56 5.77 -11.58
N GLU A 51 14.18 5.81 -10.41
CA GLU A 51 15.63 5.75 -10.21
C GLU A 51 15.95 4.51 -9.35
N ILE A 52 16.61 3.52 -9.94
CA ILE A 52 17.03 2.31 -9.21
C ILE A 52 18.41 2.55 -8.60
N ARG A 53 18.57 2.18 -7.32
CA ARG A 53 19.82 2.27 -6.58
C ARG A 53 20.08 0.98 -5.81
N LEU A 54 21.24 0.39 -6.04
CA LEU A 54 21.80 -0.63 -5.15
C LEU A 54 22.63 0.11 -4.11
N ILE A 55 22.21 0.08 -2.84
CA ILE A 55 22.91 0.80 -1.78
C ILE A 55 23.72 -0.21 -0.98
N ASN A 56 24.98 -0.38 -1.40
CA ASN A 56 26.05 -0.80 -0.50
C ASN A 56 26.45 0.39 0.37
N GLY A 57 27.04 0.16 1.53
CA GLY A 57 27.61 1.20 2.41
C GLY A 57 28.61 2.16 1.73
N ILE A 58 28.11 3.05 0.86
CA ILE A 58 28.76 4.09 0.04
C ILE A 58 29.54 3.56 -1.18
N ARG A 59 28.88 3.51 -2.34
CA ARG A 59 29.40 4.09 -3.61
C ARG A 59 28.30 4.18 -4.69
N VAL A 60 27.96 5.40 -5.05
CA VAL A 60 27.11 5.74 -6.21
C VAL A 60 27.99 5.69 -7.46
N SER A 61 27.73 4.78 -8.41
CA SER A 61 28.32 4.87 -9.76
C SER A 61 27.28 5.38 -10.74
N TYR A 62 27.48 6.61 -11.22
CA TYR A 62 26.86 7.07 -12.45
C TYR A 62 27.65 6.51 -13.64
N HIS A 63 26.91 6.21 -14.71
CA HIS A 63 27.31 5.78 -16.05
C HIS A 63 27.17 4.28 -16.37
N SER A 64 26.24 4.10 -17.32
CA SER A 64 26.06 3.07 -18.32
C SER A 64 26.86 1.76 -18.24
N SER A 65 26.05 0.70 -18.38
CA SER A 65 26.36 -0.60 -18.99
C SER A 65 27.28 -1.54 -18.20
N PHE A 66 26.67 -2.68 -17.84
CA PHE A 66 27.23 -3.87 -17.20
C PHE A 66 27.39 -3.81 -15.67
N ILE A 67 26.30 -4.17 -14.98
CA ILE A 67 26.37 -4.75 -13.63
C ILE A 67 27.11 -6.08 -13.79
N SER A 68 28.38 -6.11 -13.40
CA SER A 68 29.10 -7.36 -13.18
C SER A 68 28.55 -7.96 -11.89
N TYR A 69 27.98 -9.16 -12.00
CA TYR A 69 27.48 -9.96 -10.89
C TYR A 69 28.64 -10.33 -9.95
N PHE A 70 29.08 -9.39 -9.11
CA PHE A 70 29.93 -9.67 -7.95
C PHE A 70 29.07 -9.46 -6.70
N ASP A 71 28.81 -10.55 -5.98
CA ASP A 71 28.17 -10.63 -4.65
C ASP A 71 26.79 -9.96 -4.48
N ALA A 72 25.86 -10.27 -5.39
CA ALA A 72 24.44 -9.89 -5.27
C ALA A 72 23.73 -10.47 -4.02
N ASN A 73 24.38 -11.31 -3.22
CA ASN A 73 23.80 -11.95 -2.03
C ASN A 73 23.76 -11.06 -0.77
N PHE A 74 24.21 -9.80 -0.84
CA PHE A 74 24.38 -8.96 0.36
C PHE A 74 23.89 -7.51 0.24
N ILE A 75 23.21 -7.12 -0.85
CA ILE A 75 22.89 -5.70 -1.09
C ILE A 75 21.40 -5.50 -1.35
N PRO A 76 20.68 -4.78 -0.49
CA PRO A 76 19.30 -4.42 -0.77
C PRO A 76 19.19 -3.49 -1.99
N LYS A 77 18.25 -3.80 -2.89
CA LYS A 77 17.81 -2.96 -4.00
C LYS A 77 16.76 -1.96 -3.52
N PHE A 78 16.98 -0.68 -3.83
CA PHE A 78 16.01 0.38 -3.61
C PHE A 78 15.57 0.97 -4.94
N GLU A 79 14.26 1.04 -5.15
CA GLU A 79 13.65 1.75 -6.27
C GLU A 79 13.07 3.07 -5.75
N PHE A 80 13.54 4.19 -6.29
CA PHE A 80 13.01 5.51 -5.98
C PHE A 80 12.07 5.95 -7.09
N ARG A 81 10.79 6.12 -6.76
CA ARG A 81 9.79 6.71 -7.64
C ARG A 81 9.56 8.16 -7.27
N ILE A 82 9.93 9.06 -8.17
CA ILE A 82 9.78 10.50 -8.00
C ILE A 82 8.47 10.91 -8.70
N SER A 83 7.49 11.36 -7.91
CA SER A 83 6.17 11.72 -8.41
C SER A 83 5.63 12.98 -7.76
N LYS A 84 5.11 13.90 -8.59
CA LYS A 84 4.44 15.12 -8.12
C LYS A 84 3.03 14.86 -7.58
N ALA A 85 2.49 13.66 -7.76
CA ALA A 85 1.16 13.28 -7.24
C ALA A 85 1.06 13.49 -5.72
N LEU A 86 2.16 13.29 -4.99
CA LEU A 86 2.21 13.41 -3.53
C LEU A 86 2.33 14.86 -3.04
N GLN A 87 2.63 15.83 -3.90
CA GLN A 87 2.80 17.24 -3.50
C GLN A 87 1.47 17.90 -3.08
N HIS A 88 0.35 17.40 -3.60
CA HIS A 88 -0.97 17.97 -3.34
C HIS A 88 -1.81 17.10 -2.40
N LYS A 89 -1.22 16.07 -1.78
CA LYS A 89 -1.93 15.25 -0.79
C LYS A 89 -2.21 16.14 0.43
N PRO A 90 -3.48 16.39 0.82
CA PRO A 90 -3.79 17.22 1.97
C PRO A 90 -3.22 16.58 3.23
N SER A 91 -2.36 17.32 3.94
CA SER A 91 -1.77 16.87 5.22
C SER A 91 -2.82 16.81 6.34
N THR A 92 -3.91 17.56 6.16
CA THR A 92 -5.10 17.70 7.00
C THR A 92 -6.28 17.99 6.05
N VAL A 93 -7.52 17.82 6.51
CA VAL A 93 -8.78 17.90 5.71
C VAL A 93 -9.01 19.26 5.01
N HIS A 94 -8.09 20.20 5.11
CA HIS A 94 -8.18 21.51 4.48
C HIS A 94 -6.91 21.82 3.70
N GLU A 95 -6.82 21.36 2.45
CA GLU A 95 -6.26 22.13 1.34
C GLU A 95 -6.49 21.39 0.01
N SER A 96 -6.72 22.17 -1.03
CA SER A 96 -7.62 21.89 -2.15
C SER A 96 -6.94 21.29 -3.38
N VAL A 97 -7.50 20.19 -3.91
CA VAL A 97 -7.88 20.02 -5.34
C VAL A 97 -8.97 18.93 -5.44
N THR A 98 -10.25 19.33 -5.34
CA THR A 98 -11.46 18.67 -5.91
C THR A 98 -12.70 19.32 -5.28
N GLN A 99 -13.12 20.48 -5.77
CA GLN A 99 -14.23 21.26 -5.18
C GLN A 99 -15.63 20.61 -5.26
N ASN A 100 -15.77 19.42 -5.88
CA ASN A 100 -17.06 18.74 -6.02
C ASN A 100 -17.17 17.40 -5.26
N LEU A 101 -16.09 16.62 -5.09
CA LEU A 101 -16.13 15.36 -4.31
C LEU A 101 -15.70 15.53 -2.85
N ALA A 102 -14.76 16.45 -2.54
CA ALA A 102 -14.34 16.73 -1.16
C ALA A 102 -15.46 17.35 -0.29
N LYS A 103 -16.58 17.75 -0.90
CA LYS A 103 -17.79 18.23 -0.20
C LYS A 103 -18.70 17.11 0.29
N LEU A 104 -18.55 15.89 -0.24
CA LEU A 104 -19.33 14.74 0.20
C LEU A 104 -18.68 14.18 1.45
N LYS A 105 -19.46 14.09 2.53
CA LYS A 105 -18.96 13.54 3.80
C LYS A 105 -18.62 12.07 3.57
N PRO A 106 -17.47 11.59 4.08
CA PRO A 106 -17.19 10.16 4.15
C PRO A 106 -18.35 9.39 4.78
N ARG A 107 -18.41 8.08 4.51
CA ARG A 107 -19.32 7.18 5.23
C ARG A 107 -19.15 7.35 6.76
N PRO A 108 -20.21 7.18 7.57
CA PRO A 108 -20.12 7.32 9.03
C PRO A 108 -18.94 6.52 9.63
N GLY A 109 -18.17 7.16 10.50
CA GLY A 109 -16.96 6.57 11.12
C GLY A 109 -15.67 6.68 10.30
N SER A 110 -15.76 6.89 8.98
CA SER A 110 -14.61 6.92 8.07
C SER A 110 -13.91 8.28 7.99
N ASP A 111 -12.58 8.28 7.99
CA ASP A 111 -11.72 9.43 7.64
C ASP A 111 -11.22 9.37 6.18
N ILE A 112 -11.70 8.39 5.42
CA ILE A 112 -11.41 8.18 4.00
C ILE A 112 -12.67 8.46 3.19
N ASN A 113 -12.58 9.40 2.23
CA ASN A 113 -13.63 9.64 1.26
C ASN A 113 -13.36 8.82 -0.01
N THR A 114 -14.20 7.83 -0.28
CA THR A 114 -14.17 7.02 -1.51
C THR A 114 -15.31 7.36 -2.46
N ILE A 115 -16.17 8.33 -2.12
CA ILE A 115 -17.34 8.64 -2.93
C ILE A 115 -16.89 9.12 -4.32
N GLY A 116 -17.38 8.45 -5.36
CA GLY A 116 -17.00 8.71 -6.74
C GLY A 116 -15.74 7.97 -7.21
N THR A 117 -15.05 7.23 -6.33
CA THR A 117 -13.93 6.33 -6.69
C THR A 117 -14.22 4.84 -6.44
N GLU A 118 -15.40 4.51 -5.91
CA GLU A 118 -15.87 3.14 -5.67
C GLU A 118 -16.19 2.40 -6.96
N LEU A 119 -15.84 1.11 -6.99
CA LEU A 119 -15.98 0.24 -8.15
C LEU A 119 -17.01 -0.85 -7.90
N CYS A 120 -16.90 -1.54 -6.76
CA CYS A 120 -17.75 -2.67 -6.39
C CYS A 120 -17.58 -3.01 -4.91
N THR A 121 -18.39 -3.96 -4.43
CA THR A 121 -18.17 -4.67 -3.18
C THR A 121 -17.20 -5.84 -3.38
N LEU A 122 -16.43 -6.17 -2.35
CA LEU A 122 -15.67 -7.42 -2.25
C LEU A 122 -16.15 -8.15 -1.01
N GLY A 123 -16.61 -9.39 -1.17
CA GLY A 123 -17.34 -10.11 -0.14
C GLY A 123 -18.53 -9.31 0.41
N GLU A 124 -18.85 -9.54 1.68
CA GLU A 124 -19.99 -8.90 2.36
C GLU A 124 -19.60 -7.64 3.15
N ALA A 125 -18.30 -7.39 3.34
CA ALA A 125 -17.81 -6.42 4.33
C ALA A 125 -16.84 -5.36 3.78
N HIS A 126 -16.52 -5.39 2.48
CA HIS A 126 -15.54 -4.47 1.88
C HIS A 126 -16.04 -3.82 0.60
N VAL A 127 -15.47 -2.66 0.32
CA VAL A 127 -15.67 -1.90 -0.92
C VAL A 127 -14.31 -1.76 -1.60
N LEU A 128 -14.26 -2.03 -2.89
CA LEU A 128 -13.11 -1.74 -3.74
C LEU A 128 -13.27 -0.33 -4.31
N ALA A 129 -12.24 0.50 -4.14
CA ALA A 129 -12.19 1.84 -4.70
C ALA A 129 -10.81 2.14 -5.27
N PHE A 130 -10.71 3.06 -6.24
CA PHE A 130 -9.42 3.65 -6.57
C PHE A 130 -8.96 4.57 -5.44
N ASN A 131 -7.65 4.54 -5.17
CA ASN A 131 -7.02 5.48 -4.26
C ASN A 131 -7.04 6.88 -4.88
N GLY A 132 -7.72 7.83 -4.24
CA GLY A 132 -7.84 9.20 -4.74
C GLY A 132 -6.49 9.93 -4.89
N PHE A 133 -5.46 9.51 -4.15
CA PHE A 133 -4.08 10.01 -4.28
C PHE A 133 -3.18 8.85 -4.70
N SER A 134 -3.32 8.46 -5.97
CA SER A 134 -2.70 7.28 -6.53
C SER A 134 -1.22 7.50 -6.80
N SER A 135 -0.44 6.61 -6.21
CA SER A 135 0.99 6.40 -6.43
C SER A 135 1.32 5.41 -7.55
N TYR A 136 0.34 4.57 -7.87
CA TYR A 136 0.46 3.44 -8.79
C TYR A 136 -0.73 3.46 -9.75
N ARG A 137 -0.54 2.86 -10.92
CA ARG A 137 -1.57 2.80 -11.95
C ARG A 137 -1.93 1.35 -12.26
N PRO A 138 -3.12 0.88 -11.85
CA PRO A 138 -4.02 1.51 -10.87
C PRO A 138 -3.52 1.32 -9.43
N HIS A 139 -4.03 2.11 -8.49
CA HIS A 139 -3.84 1.90 -7.05
C HIS A 139 -5.21 1.76 -6.40
N TYR A 140 -5.45 0.65 -5.71
CA TYR A 140 -6.72 0.36 -5.06
C TYR A 140 -6.68 0.52 -3.55
N LEU A 141 -7.84 0.83 -2.98
CA LEU A 141 -8.20 0.63 -1.60
C LEU A 141 -9.20 -0.53 -1.51
N ILE A 142 -8.92 -1.50 -0.65
CA ILE A 142 -9.89 -2.50 -0.18
C ILE A 142 -10.28 -2.05 1.22
N ILE A 143 -11.39 -1.30 1.32
CA ILE A 143 -11.79 -0.59 2.53
C ILE A 143 -12.98 -1.29 3.17
N THR A 144 -13.04 -1.38 4.50
CA THR A 144 -14.22 -1.92 5.17
C THR A 144 -15.46 -1.07 4.88
N ALA A 145 -16.61 -1.72 4.70
CA ALA A 145 -17.89 -1.03 4.51
C ALA A 145 -18.34 -0.33 5.80
N ASP A 146 -18.03 -0.93 6.96
CA ASP A 146 -18.19 -0.33 8.27
C ASP A 146 -17.06 0.68 8.56
N GLY A 147 -17.40 1.97 8.49
CA GLY A 147 -16.46 3.07 8.75
C GLY A 147 -15.89 3.12 10.17
N TYR A 148 -16.47 2.40 11.13
CA TYR A 148 -15.99 2.38 12.51
C TYR A 148 -14.84 1.41 12.73
N LYS A 149 -14.57 0.52 11.77
CA LYS A 149 -13.41 -0.38 11.81
C LYS A 149 -12.12 0.40 11.73
N LYS A 150 -11.20 0.13 12.64
CA LYS A 150 -9.97 0.92 12.81
C LYS A 150 -8.74 0.22 12.24
N GLN A 151 -7.81 1.02 11.74
CA GLN A 151 -6.53 0.61 11.16
C GLN A 151 -5.56 0.00 12.19
N ARG A 152 -5.98 -0.08 13.45
CA ARG A 152 -5.30 -0.81 14.52
C ARG A 152 -5.88 -2.20 14.78
N GLU A 153 -7.08 -2.50 14.28
CA GLU A 153 -7.68 -3.82 14.43
C GLU A 153 -6.89 -4.85 13.60
N PRO A 154 -6.65 -6.07 14.12
CA PRO A 154 -6.02 -7.12 13.33
C PRO A 154 -6.88 -7.43 12.08
N LEU A 155 -6.23 -7.96 11.04
CA LEU A 155 -6.95 -8.51 9.90
C LEU A 155 -7.73 -9.76 10.34
N ASP A 156 -8.98 -9.84 9.91
CA ASP A 156 -9.89 -10.95 10.21
C ASP A 156 -10.25 -11.72 8.93
N ILE A 157 -11.07 -12.77 9.09
CA ILE A 157 -11.44 -13.64 7.97
C ILE A 157 -12.17 -12.91 6.83
N GLN A 158 -12.91 -11.83 7.12
CA GLN A 158 -13.60 -11.07 6.08
C GLN A 158 -12.59 -10.27 5.24
N ASP A 159 -11.53 -9.73 5.86
CA ASP A 159 -10.45 -9.10 5.12
C ASP A 159 -9.80 -10.10 4.16
N PHE A 160 -9.50 -11.31 4.62
CA PHE A 160 -8.88 -12.34 3.77
C PHE A 160 -9.79 -12.87 2.68
N ARG A 161 -11.11 -12.89 2.88
CA ARG A 161 -12.08 -13.17 1.81
C ARG A 161 -12.06 -12.09 0.74
N ALA A 162 -12.05 -10.81 1.12
CA ALA A 162 -11.95 -9.71 0.18
C ALA A 162 -10.60 -9.72 -0.58
N ILE A 163 -9.49 -10.04 0.11
CA ILE A 163 -8.17 -10.21 -0.52
C ILE A 163 -8.20 -11.37 -1.52
N ARG A 164 -8.77 -12.52 -1.15
CA ARG A 164 -8.86 -13.69 -2.02
C ARG A 164 -9.66 -13.38 -3.28
N GLU A 165 -10.85 -12.80 -3.12
CA GLU A 165 -11.70 -12.39 -4.24
C GLU A 165 -11.00 -11.38 -5.15
N PHE A 166 -10.30 -10.40 -4.56
CA PHE A 166 -9.51 -9.43 -5.32
C PHE A 166 -8.38 -10.12 -6.09
N LEU A 167 -7.60 -10.99 -5.44
CA LEU A 167 -6.44 -11.62 -6.06
C LEU A 167 -6.83 -12.64 -7.13
N ASP A 168 -7.98 -13.32 -7.05
CA ASP A 168 -8.36 -14.42 -7.96
C ASP A 168 -8.08 -14.11 -9.45
N ASN A 169 -8.33 -12.88 -9.91
CA ASN A 169 -8.13 -12.46 -11.30
C ASN A 169 -7.00 -11.44 -11.51
N ASN A 170 -6.18 -11.17 -10.49
CA ASN A 170 -5.28 -10.02 -10.46
C ASN A 170 -3.88 -10.40 -9.97
N ASP A 171 -2.84 -10.01 -10.73
CA ASP A 171 -1.43 -10.15 -10.30
C ASP A 171 -0.93 -8.90 -9.55
N TYR A 172 -1.32 -8.81 -8.28
CA TYR A 172 -1.13 -7.64 -7.45
C TYR A 172 -0.44 -8.00 -6.13
N LEU A 173 0.21 -6.99 -5.53
CA LEU A 173 0.52 -6.99 -4.11
C LEU A 173 -0.63 -6.35 -3.35
N VAL A 174 -1.05 -6.99 -2.27
CA VAL A 174 -1.95 -6.40 -1.28
C VAL A 174 -1.16 -6.14 -0.02
N PHE A 175 -1.34 -4.96 0.60
CA PHE A 175 -0.63 -4.60 1.81
C PHE A 175 -1.48 -3.85 2.83
N TYR A 176 -1.09 -4.01 4.08
CA TYR A 176 -1.74 -3.43 5.25
C TYR A 176 -0.70 -2.77 6.16
N ASN A 177 -0.98 -1.53 6.56
CA ASN A 177 -0.15 -0.76 7.50
C ASN A 177 -0.93 -0.60 8.80
N CYS A 178 -0.63 -1.42 9.82
CA CYS A 178 -1.32 -1.40 11.10
C CYS A 178 -0.69 -0.38 12.05
N LYS A 179 -1.46 0.64 12.48
CA LYS A 179 -1.04 1.75 13.36
C LYS A 179 -0.06 2.78 12.74
N PRO A 180 0.07 3.99 13.34
CA PRO A 180 0.96 5.04 12.84
C PRO A 180 2.43 4.61 12.73
N GLU A 181 2.92 3.75 13.62
CA GLU A 181 4.30 3.24 13.58
C GLU A 181 4.57 2.37 12.35
N ALA A 182 3.54 1.78 11.74
CA ALA A 182 3.64 1.10 10.46
C ALA A 182 3.42 2.04 9.26
N SER A 183 3.39 3.36 9.50
CA SER A 183 3.09 4.42 8.54
C SER A 183 1.68 4.31 7.92
N CYS A 184 0.68 3.97 8.74
CA CYS A 184 -0.70 4.17 8.34
C CYS A 184 -1.01 5.66 8.18
N SER A 185 -1.77 6.03 7.15
CA SER A 185 -2.06 7.44 6.86
C SER A 185 -3.48 7.87 7.20
N ARG A 186 -4.35 6.89 7.49
CA ARG A 186 -5.77 7.01 7.76
C ARG A 186 -6.16 6.02 8.86
N ASP A 187 -7.21 6.30 9.59
CA ASP A 187 -7.68 5.55 10.76
C ASP A 187 -8.76 4.51 10.41
N HIS A 188 -9.58 4.72 9.38
CA HIS A 188 -10.52 3.71 8.91
C HIS A 188 -9.75 2.52 8.31
N LYS A 189 -10.10 1.28 8.71
CA LYS A 189 -9.50 0.04 8.26
C LYS A 189 -9.55 -0.11 6.73
N HIS A 190 -8.38 -0.19 6.12
CA HIS A 190 -8.21 -0.40 4.69
C HIS A 190 -6.91 -1.14 4.38
N LEU A 191 -6.97 -1.98 3.36
CA LEU A 191 -5.81 -2.49 2.65
C LEU A 191 -5.59 -1.69 1.36
N GLN A 192 -4.39 -1.77 0.84
CA GLN A 192 -4.02 -1.18 -0.44
C GLN A 192 -3.58 -2.29 -1.39
N ALA A 193 -3.91 -2.15 -2.67
CA ALA A 193 -3.46 -3.10 -3.69
C ALA A 193 -2.86 -2.39 -4.89
N ILE A 194 -1.70 -2.90 -5.34
CA ILE A 194 -0.90 -2.30 -6.41
C ILE A 194 -0.36 -3.40 -7.36
N PRO A 195 -0.21 -3.13 -8.66
CA PRO A 195 0.32 -4.11 -9.60
C PRO A 195 1.73 -4.55 -9.22
N LYS A 196 2.06 -5.83 -9.36
CA LYS A 196 3.45 -6.29 -9.14
C LYS A 196 4.44 -5.64 -10.12
N SER A 197 3.99 -5.34 -11.34
CA SER A 197 4.74 -4.58 -12.33
C SER A 197 5.19 -3.20 -11.84
N SER A 198 4.59 -2.70 -10.74
CA SER A 198 5.04 -1.48 -10.08
C SER A 198 6.42 -1.61 -9.43
N PHE A 199 7.01 -2.79 -9.27
CA PHE A 199 8.35 -3.01 -8.70
C PHE A 199 9.35 -3.50 -9.76
N ASP A 200 9.24 -2.96 -10.99
CA ASP A 200 9.95 -3.50 -12.16
C ASP A 200 9.68 -5.02 -12.36
N GLY A 201 8.49 -5.46 -11.94
CA GLY A 201 8.07 -6.87 -11.96
C GLY A 201 8.63 -7.75 -10.83
N GLU A 202 9.50 -7.25 -9.97
CA GLU A 202 10.19 -8.04 -8.93
C GLU A 202 9.95 -7.51 -7.51
N PRO A 203 8.72 -7.54 -6.99
CA PRO A 203 8.40 -6.98 -5.68
C PRO A 203 9.10 -7.66 -4.50
N TRP A 204 9.54 -8.91 -4.70
CA TRP A 204 10.19 -9.73 -3.68
C TRP A 204 11.71 -9.79 -3.82
N PHE A 205 12.31 -8.99 -4.70
CA PHE A 205 13.74 -9.05 -5.01
C PHE A 205 14.62 -9.12 -3.76
N ASN A 206 14.37 -8.23 -2.79
CA ASN A 206 15.15 -8.17 -1.55
C ASN A 206 14.97 -9.40 -0.65
N LEU A 207 13.78 -10.03 -0.66
CA LEU A 207 13.55 -11.27 0.10
C LEU A 207 14.24 -12.47 -0.55
N ASP A 208 14.29 -12.50 -1.89
CA ASP A 208 14.83 -13.63 -2.65
C ASP A 208 16.35 -13.54 -2.82
N HIS A 209 16.95 -12.33 -2.87
CA HIS A 209 18.37 -12.15 -3.17
C HIS A 209 19.18 -11.47 -2.07
N SER A 210 18.55 -10.68 -1.19
CA SER A 210 19.24 -9.82 -0.22
C SER A 210 18.71 -9.98 1.21
N ARG A 211 18.13 -11.15 1.50
CA ARG A 211 17.40 -11.46 2.73
C ARG A 211 18.20 -11.15 4.00
N ASP A 212 19.45 -11.60 4.01
CA ASP A 212 20.34 -11.48 5.16
C ASP A 212 20.84 -10.04 5.36
N ALA A 213 20.76 -9.20 4.32
CA ALA A 213 21.13 -7.79 4.38
C ALA A 213 19.97 -6.87 4.82
N LEU A 214 18.73 -7.38 4.95
CA LEU A 214 17.63 -6.59 5.49
C LEU A 214 17.89 -6.27 6.97
N PRO A 215 17.86 -4.99 7.41
CA PRO A 215 18.32 -4.58 8.73
C PRO A 215 17.23 -4.71 9.80
N PHE A 216 16.30 -5.64 9.60
CA PHE A 216 15.17 -5.88 10.49
C PHE A 216 14.73 -7.34 10.41
N ILE A 217 14.07 -7.81 11.46
CA ILE A 217 13.40 -9.10 11.48
C ILE A 217 12.04 -9.00 10.79
N PHE A 218 11.60 -10.12 10.24
CA PHE A 218 10.32 -10.24 9.58
C PHE A 218 9.85 -11.70 9.60
N TYR A 219 8.57 -11.89 9.37
CA TYR A 219 7.96 -13.19 9.14
C TYR A 219 7.66 -13.33 7.64
N GLU A 220 7.97 -14.49 7.07
CA GLU A 220 7.58 -14.84 5.70
C GLU A 220 7.01 -16.25 5.68
N ARG A 221 5.93 -16.43 4.94
CA ARG A 221 5.40 -17.74 4.57
C ARG A 221 5.12 -17.78 3.08
N LYS A 222 5.70 -18.77 2.39
CA LYS A 222 5.36 -19.09 0.99
C LYS A 222 4.21 -20.09 0.97
N PHE A 223 3.26 -19.89 0.06
CA PHE A 223 2.15 -20.79 -0.20
C PHE A 223 2.56 -21.77 -1.31
N THR A 224 2.27 -23.05 -1.12
CA THR A 224 2.59 -24.11 -2.11
C THR A 224 1.60 -24.16 -3.27
N GLN A 225 0.42 -23.57 -3.06
CA GLN A 225 -0.69 -23.42 -3.99
C GLN A 225 -1.41 -22.12 -3.64
N GLU A 226 -2.26 -21.64 -4.54
CA GLU A 226 -3.04 -20.43 -4.28
C GLU A 226 -3.89 -20.59 -3.00
N PRO A 227 -3.64 -19.78 -1.95
CA PRO A 227 -4.17 -20.05 -0.61
C PRO A 227 -5.64 -19.66 -0.51
N THR A 228 -6.45 -20.44 0.21
CA THR A 228 -7.80 -20.04 0.62
C THR A 228 -7.76 -18.88 1.63
N ALA A 229 -8.86 -18.15 1.79
CA ALA A 229 -8.95 -17.10 2.82
C ALA A 229 -8.62 -17.61 4.24
N ASP A 230 -9.04 -18.82 4.61
CA ASP A 230 -8.72 -19.43 5.90
C ASP A 230 -7.20 -19.65 6.06
N ALA A 231 -6.55 -20.29 5.09
CA ALA A 231 -5.10 -20.44 5.07
C ALA A 231 -4.34 -19.09 5.13
N MET A 232 -4.82 -18.05 4.44
CA MET A 232 -4.24 -16.70 4.55
C MET A 232 -4.38 -16.15 5.98
N SER A 233 -5.55 -16.34 6.60
CA SER A 233 -5.82 -15.90 7.98
C SER A 233 -4.98 -16.64 9.02
N GLU A 234 -4.81 -17.96 8.87
CA GLU A 234 -3.94 -18.77 9.71
C GLU A 234 -2.49 -18.27 9.66
N VAL A 235 -1.97 -18.07 8.45
CA VAL A 235 -0.61 -17.55 8.23
C VAL A 235 -0.43 -16.16 8.82
N TYR A 236 -1.42 -15.28 8.66
CA TYR A 236 -1.41 -13.96 9.27
C TYR A 236 -1.37 -14.03 10.81
N ASN A 237 -2.17 -14.92 11.41
CA ASN A 237 -2.21 -15.10 12.86
C ASN A 237 -0.87 -15.63 13.40
N GLU A 238 -0.22 -16.56 12.68
CA GLU A 238 1.15 -17.00 13.01
C GLU A 238 2.15 -15.84 12.98
N GLY A 239 2.07 -15.01 11.94
CA GLY A 239 2.92 -13.82 11.80
C GLY A 239 2.64 -12.77 12.87
N LEU A 240 1.37 -12.55 13.22
CA LEU A 240 0.96 -11.64 14.28
C LEU A 240 1.49 -12.09 15.65
N GLN A 241 1.49 -13.39 15.94
CA GLN A 241 2.12 -13.91 17.15
C GLN A 241 3.64 -13.66 17.17
N GLN A 242 4.33 -13.70 16.02
CA GLN A 242 5.74 -13.31 15.94
C GLN A 242 5.94 -11.82 16.16
N VAL A 243 5.07 -10.98 15.60
CA VAL A 243 5.06 -9.53 15.83
C VAL A 243 4.88 -9.22 17.32
N GLU A 244 3.91 -9.85 17.98
CA GLU A 244 3.66 -9.71 19.43
C GLU A 244 4.91 -10.05 20.25
N ARG A 245 5.53 -11.20 19.99
CA ARG A 245 6.75 -11.63 20.69
C ARG A 245 7.91 -10.66 20.45
N SER A 246 8.08 -10.20 19.22
CA SER A 246 9.18 -9.32 18.81
C SER A 246 9.10 -7.93 19.45
N LEU A 247 7.89 -7.44 19.68
CA LEU A 247 7.65 -6.12 20.27
C LEU A 247 7.40 -6.18 21.79
N GLY A 248 7.19 -7.37 22.36
CA GLY A 248 6.75 -7.52 23.74
C GLY A 248 5.34 -6.96 23.98
N LEU A 249 4.50 -6.98 22.95
CA LEU A 249 3.13 -6.43 22.97
C LEU A 249 2.09 -7.53 22.74
N LYS A 250 0.83 -7.23 23.04
CA LYS A 250 -0.31 -8.13 22.83
C LYS A 250 -1.42 -7.44 22.07
N THR A 251 -2.13 -8.24 21.27
CA THR A 251 -3.38 -7.82 20.64
C THR A 251 -4.47 -7.80 21.71
N THR A 252 -5.12 -6.65 21.87
CA THR A 252 -6.24 -6.47 22.82
C THR A 252 -7.40 -5.75 22.13
N GLU A 253 -8.60 -5.83 22.71
CA GLU A 253 -9.75 -5.05 22.21
C GLU A 253 -9.50 -3.54 22.31
N GLU A 254 -8.84 -3.10 23.39
CA GLU A 254 -8.59 -1.69 23.64
C GLU A 254 -7.51 -1.10 22.73
N ASP A 255 -6.40 -1.80 22.51
CA ASP A 255 -5.25 -1.28 21.76
C ASP A 255 -5.17 -1.79 20.31
N GLY A 256 -5.91 -2.84 19.97
CA GLY A 256 -5.78 -3.56 18.70
C GLY A 256 -4.46 -4.34 18.59
N ALA A 257 -4.09 -4.70 17.37
CA ALA A 257 -2.85 -5.41 17.08
C ALA A 257 -1.61 -4.52 17.31
N PRO A 258 -0.45 -5.09 17.69
CA PRO A 258 0.81 -4.36 17.67
C PRO A 258 1.12 -3.81 16.26
N PRO A 259 1.88 -2.71 16.13
CA PRO A 259 2.17 -2.13 14.83
C PRO A 259 2.92 -3.09 13.92
N HIS A 260 2.43 -3.26 12.69
CA HIS A 260 3.05 -4.13 11.70
C HIS A 260 2.71 -3.72 10.27
N ASN A 261 3.60 -4.08 9.35
CA ASN A 261 3.25 -4.20 7.95
C ASN A 261 2.89 -5.64 7.62
N MET A 262 1.93 -5.83 6.73
CA MET A 262 1.69 -7.08 6.02
C MET A 262 1.71 -6.77 4.52
N VAL A 263 2.43 -7.56 3.74
CA VAL A 263 2.39 -7.56 2.28
C VAL A 263 2.18 -8.99 1.82
N MET A 264 1.32 -9.20 0.83
CA MET A 264 1.10 -10.51 0.27
C MET A 264 0.72 -10.47 -1.21
N ASP A 265 0.93 -11.60 -1.85
CA ASP A 265 0.30 -11.99 -3.10
C ASP A 265 -0.21 -13.44 -2.98
N LYS A 266 -0.49 -14.08 -4.12
CA LYS A 266 -0.92 -15.49 -4.16
C LYS A 266 0.18 -16.48 -3.75
N GLU A 267 1.44 -16.06 -3.75
CA GLU A 267 2.60 -16.95 -3.56
C GLU A 267 3.19 -16.84 -2.16
N ARG A 268 3.07 -15.69 -1.49
CA ARG A 268 3.61 -15.50 -0.15
C ARG A 268 2.95 -14.38 0.64
N MET A 269 3.10 -14.46 1.96
CA MET A 269 2.83 -13.38 2.90
C MET A 269 4.11 -13.01 3.64
N PHE A 270 4.33 -11.71 3.78
CA PHE A 270 5.47 -11.09 4.45
C PHE A 270 4.96 -10.10 5.49
N MET A 271 5.47 -10.17 6.72
CA MET A 271 5.08 -9.28 7.80
C MET A 271 6.31 -8.71 8.53
N VAL A 272 6.27 -7.42 8.82
CA VAL A 272 7.35 -6.71 9.53
C VAL A 272 6.79 -6.15 10.84
N PRO A 273 7.33 -6.53 12.01
CA PRO A 273 7.05 -5.85 13.27
C PRO A 273 7.59 -4.42 13.21
N ARG A 274 6.75 -3.43 13.48
CA ARG A 274 7.10 -2.00 13.32
C ARG A 274 7.24 -1.31 14.67
N ARG A 275 8.30 -0.50 14.83
CA ARG A 275 8.59 0.28 16.03
C ARG A 275 8.34 1.78 15.82
N LYS A 276 8.61 2.27 14.62
CA LYS A 276 8.49 3.69 14.25
C LYS A 276 8.12 3.81 12.78
N ALA A 277 7.41 4.88 12.44
CA ALA A 277 7.12 5.21 11.06
C ALA A 277 8.39 5.42 10.24
N GLY A 278 9.45 5.98 10.83
CA GLY A 278 10.75 6.21 10.20
C GLY A 278 11.58 7.23 10.99
N ILE A 279 12.36 8.06 10.30
CA ILE A 279 13.25 9.07 10.90
C ILE A 279 12.83 10.47 10.46
N GLY A 280 12.43 11.31 11.42
CA GLY A 280 11.97 12.67 11.12
C GLY A 280 10.79 12.65 10.14
N ARG A 281 10.98 13.24 8.96
CA ARG A 281 9.97 13.26 7.88
C ARG A 281 10.05 12.08 6.90
N LEU A 282 11.06 11.21 7.05
CA LEU A 282 11.31 10.08 6.16
C LEU A 282 10.62 8.84 6.75
N GLY A 283 9.39 8.58 6.30
CA GLY A 283 8.58 7.45 6.75
C GLY A 283 8.64 6.26 5.79
N ALA A 284 8.71 5.05 6.32
CA ALA A 284 8.67 3.80 5.59
C ALA A 284 7.34 3.08 5.83
N ASN A 285 6.53 2.86 4.80
CA ASN A 285 5.38 1.97 4.83
C ASN A 285 5.74 0.56 4.34
N SER A 286 4.75 -0.31 4.17
CA SER A 286 4.91 -1.67 3.63
C SER A 286 5.77 -1.75 2.35
N CYS A 287 5.53 -0.87 1.37
CA CYS A 287 6.29 -0.87 0.10
C CYS A 287 7.74 -0.42 0.32
N ASN A 288 7.96 0.58 1.18
CA ASN A 288 9.31 1.02 1.54
C ASN A 288 10.11 -0.11 2.19
N MET A 289 9.47 -0.91 3.07
CA MET A 289 10.11 -2.06 3.71
C MET A 289 10.47 -3.19 2.71
N LEU A 290 9.88 -3.19 1.51
CA LEU A 290 10.28 -4.05 0.38
C LEU A 290 11.34 -3.41 -0.54
N GLY A 291 11.71 -2.15 -0.32
CA GLY A 291 12.69 -1.40 -1.11
C GLY A 291 12.09 -0.42 -2.11
N MET A 292 10.77 -0.27 -2.18
CA MET A 292 10.11 0.71 -3.05
C MET A 292 9.83 2.01 -2.30
N ILE A 293 10.55 3.07 -2.67
CA ILE A 293 10.48 4.37 -2.01
C ILE A 293 9.85 5.39 -2.95
N GLN A 294 8.73 5.95 -2.52
CA GLN A 294 8.11 7.06 -3.23
C GLN A 294 8.47 8.39 -2.60
N VAL A 295 8.88 9.33 -3.44
CA VAL A 295 9.27 10.67 -3.05
C VAL A 295 8.62 11.70 -3.96
N LYS A 296 8.43 12.90 -3.42
CA LYS A 296 7.72 13.98 -4.12
C LYS A 296 8.62 14.83 -5.03
N SER A 297 9.94 14.66 -4.93
CA SER A 297 10.93 15.40 -5.69
C SER A 297 12.30 14.72 -5.61
N GLU A 298 13.24 15.17 -6.45
CA GLU A 298 14.64 14.73 -6.41
C GLU A 298 15.33 15.13 -5.10
N GLU A 299 15.00 16.29 -4.53
CA GLU A 299 15.55 16.72 -3.24
C GLU A 299 15.12 15.74 -2.13
N ALA A 300 13.85 15.33 -2.12
CA ALA A 300 13.37 14.32 -1.17
C ALA A 300 14.05 12.95 -1.40
N MET A 301 14.38 12.58 -2.64
CA MET A 301 15.20 11.40 -2.91
C MET A 301 16.60 11.53 -2.28
N HIS A 302 17.26 12.67 -2.49
CA HIS A 302 18.59 12.92 -1.93
C HIS A 302 18.59 12.86 -0.42
N GLU A 303 17.56 13.39 0.25
CA GLU A 303 17.44 13.27 1.71
C GLU A 303 17.35 11.81 2.18
N TRP A 304 16.61 10.96 1.46
CA TRP A 304 16.57 9.52 1.74
C TRP A 304 17.93 8.88 1.56
N ILE A 305 18.64 9.22 0.49
CA ILE A 305 19.98 8.69 0.18
C ILE A 305 20.98 9.12 1.26
N GLU A 306 20.98 10.39 1.64
CA GLU A 306 21.88 10.95 2.67
C GLU A 306 21.61 10.34 4.04
N ALA A 307 20.34 10.13 4.39
CA ALA A 307 19.96 9.50 5.66
C ALA A 307 20.33 8.00 5.70
N GLY A 308 20.41 7.33 4.55
CA GLY A 308 20.59 5.88 4.45
C GLY A 308 19.23 5.15 4.52
N PRO A 309 18.69 4.67 3.39
CA PRO A 309 17.41 3.96 3.36
C PRO A 309 17.40 2.68 4.21
N ASP A 310 18.52 1.98 4.28
CA ASP A 310 18.80 0.89 5.20
C ASP A 310 18.60 1.31 6.66
N LYS A 311 19.18 2.44 7.08
CA LYS A 311 19.04 2.97 8.45
C LYS A 311 17.59 3.35 8.76
N ILE A 312 16.89 3.95 7.80
CA ILE A 312 15.47 4.30 7.96
C ILE A 312 14.63 3.03 8.19
N MET A 313 14.85 1.98 7.39
CA MET A 313 14.19 0.70 7.58
C MET A 313 14.58 0.01 8.90
N ALA A 314 15.85 0.08 9.30
CA ALA A 314 16.34 -0.47 10.57
C ALA A 314 15.66 0.20 11.78
N VAL A 315 15.49 1.52 11.74
CA VAL A 315 14.75 2.27 12.75
C VAL A 315 13.26 1.92 12.72
N GLY A 316 12.70 1.72 11.53
CA GLY A 316 11.29 1.42 11.34
C GLY A 316 10.88 0.02 11.79
N GLY A 317 11.70 -0.99 11.52
CA GLY A 317 11.52 -2.38 11.93
C GLY A 317 12.17 -2.70 13.27
N VAL A 318 11.98 -3.93 13.77
CA VAL A 318 12.76 -4.47 14.90
C VAL A 318 14.09 -5.01 14.34
N PRO A 319 15.26 -4.63 14.89
CA PRO A 319 16.56 -5.05 14.38
C PRO A 319 16.76 -6.55 14.60
N LYS A 320 17.69 -7.16 13.85
CA LYS A 320 18.08 -8.55 14.09
C LYS A 320 18.78 -8.67 15.45
N PRO A 321 18.68 -9.82 16.15
CA PRO A 321 19.29 -10.00 17.46
C PRO A 321 20.81 -9.73 17.49
N ASP A 322 21.51 -9.98 16.39
CA ASP A 322 22.97 -9.79 16.27
C ASP A 322 23.39 -8.33 15.99
N ASP A 323 22.43 -7.42 15.78
CA ASP A 323 22.65 -5.99 15.46
C ASP A 323 22.41 -5.06 16.67
N ILE A 324 22.29 -5.60 17.89
CA ILE A 324 22.02 -4.87 19.15
C ILE A 324 23.27 -4.78 20.03
#